data_AF-A0A7V8E1C6-F1
#
_entry.id   AF-A0A7V8E1C6-F1
#
_cell.length_a   1.000
_cell.length_b   1.000
_cell.length_c   1.000
_cell.angle_alpha   90.00
_cell.angle_beta   90.00
_cell.angle_gamma   90.00
#
_symmetry.space_group_name_H-M   'P 1'
#
loop_
_entity.id
_entity.type
_entity.pdbx_description
1 polymer ?
#
loop_
_entity_poly.entity_id
_entity_poly.type
_entity_poly.pdbx_seq_one_letter_code
_entity_poly.pdbx_strand_id
1 'polypeptide(L)'
;MKAISLAALLALLIGIAAGAVLERDRRNRAPRESAVPAAAVAGESSSAAAGSDRISALEAEVAILTSRLSALESRPATAGPAISWPPFPAASPASADALPKIEAMRAEMAALISKRDGEGLLFLARRLAALGEAAYPSIMEIAKLLLEDEEKDPREFGDYDLDGSLFGDDAGALQAWSLAHPDLSPPAFRSRAIEKLANRSDIDVAQLFLAALRTETDADNIALLCEGISGRMRAGISEDVETAMRSLTSNEKALDSLLYGLSCLDEAAALAALKRLSAPQVPASIRERALANLTLLSPPETGYLLLGVEIGSAWHAAGIRTGDLILEANGKPPVGESFTYQTTNADGTVGVATAVSDWSSGIGEDDTVVLRVLRDGATRTVTVQGNDQRWHGSHVNKAE
;
A
#
# COMPACT_ATOMS: atom_id res chain seq x y z
N MET A 1 -22.28 -8.38 9.72
CA MET A 1 -20.95 -7.99 10.23
C MET A 1 -20.98 -8.04 11.75
N LYS A 2 -20.13 -8.83 12.39
CA LYS A 2 -20.02 -8.84 13.87
C LYS A 2 -19.22 -7.60 14.28
N ALA A 3 -19.78 -6.75 15.13
CA ALA A 3 -19.08 -5.60 15.68
C ALA A 3 -17.85 -6.09 16.46
N ILE A 4 -16.66 -5.69 16.01
CA ILE A 4 -15.43 -5.86 16.81
C ILE A 4 -15.64 -5.00 18.05
N SER A 5 -15.63 -5.62 19.23
CA SER A 5 -15.84 -4.87 20.47
C SER A 5 -14.76 -3.79 20.62
N LEU A 6 -15.13 -2.61 21.10
CA LEU A 6 -14.22 -1.48 21.33
C LEU A 6 -12.97 -1.89 22.15
N ALA A 7 -13.13 -2.86 23.06
CA ALA A 7 -12.04 -3.44 23.85
C ALA A 7 -10.99 -4.18 22.99
N ALA A 8 -11.41 -4.85 21.92
CA ALA A 8 -10.49 -5.54 21.01
C ALA A 8 -9.71 -4.56 20.12
N LEU A 9 -10.35 -3.45 19.71
CA LEU A 9 -9.68 -2.37 18.98
C LEU A 9 -8.64 -1.66 19.88
N LEU A 10 -8.99 -1.42 21.15
CA LEU A 10 -8.09 -0.80 22.12
C LEU A 10 -6.87 -1.68 22.43
N ALA A 11 -7.07 -3.00 22.58
CA ALA A 11 -5.99 -3.96 22.80
C ALA A 11 -5.03 -4.03 21.60
N LEU A 12 -5.54 -3.93 20.38
CA LEU A 12 -4.74 -3.88 19.15
C LEU A 12 -3.85 -2.62 19.10
N LEU A 13 -4.42 -1.46 19.43
CA LEU A 13 -3.69 -0.18 19.42
C LEU A 13 -2.59 -0.14 20.49
N ILE A 14 -2.84 -0.71 21.67
CA ILE A 14 -1.82 -0.85 22.73
C ILE A 14 -0.68 -1.78 22.27
N GLY A 15 -1.00 -2.88 21.59
CA GLY A 15 0.00 -3.79 21.03
C GLY A 15 0.90 -3.13 19.97
N ILE A 16 0.31 -2.31 19.09
CA ILE A 16 1.06 -1.55 18.06
C ILE A 16 1.98 -0.52 18.70
N ALA A 17 1.50 0.23 19.70
CA ALA A 17 2.31 1.21 20.42
C ALA A 17 3.48 0.55 21.18
N ALA A 18 3.24 -0.58 21.84
CA ALA A 18 4.29 -1.34 22.53
C ALA A 18 5.34 -1.90 21.54
N GLY A 19 4.91 -2.39 20.38
CA GLY A 19 5.80 -2.84 19.30
C GLY A 19 6.70 -1.72 18.77
N ALA A 20 6.16 -0.53 18.54
CA ALA A 20 6.92 0.64 18.08
C ALA A 20 7.97 1.11 19.10
N VAL A 21 7.66 1.04 20.40
CA VAL A 21 8.62 1.38 21.47
C VAL A 21 9.76 0.36 21.54
N LEU A 22 9.45 -0.94 21.45
CA LEU A 22 10.46 -2.01 21.44
C LEU A 22 11.38 -1.95 20.22
N GLU A 23 10.82 -1.63 19.06
CA GLU A 23 11.59 -1.49 17.81
C GLU A 23 12.52 -0.27 17.86
N ARG A 24 12.10 0.82 18.49
CA ARG A 24 12.93 2.02 18.71
C ARG A 24 14.07 1.72 19.69
N ASP A 25 13.80 0.97 20.76
CA ASP A 25 14.84 0.54 21.71
C ASP A 25 15.85 -0.43 21.08
N ARG A 26 15.41 -1.30 20.16
CA ARG A 26 16.31 -2.15 19.35
C ARG A 26 17.23 -1.35 18.45
N ARG A 27 16.72 -0.33 17.74
CA ARG A 27 17.56 0.55 16.91
C ARG A 27 18.60 1.31 17.73
N ASN A 28 18.25 1.70 18.95
CA ASN A 28 19.17 2.37 19.87
C ASN A 28 20.20 1.42 20.51
N ARG A 29 19.97 0.09 20.45
CA ARG A 29 20.89 -0.95 20.95
C ARG A 29 21.74 -1.61 19.86
N ALA A 30 21.72 -1.12 18.62
CA ALA A 30 22.59 -1.63 17.57
C ALA A 30 24.07 -1.59 18.04
N PRO A 31 24.86 -2.65 17.80
CA PRO A 31 26.20 -2.76 18.36
C PRO A 31 27.09 -1.67 17.73
N ARG A 32 27.54 -0.71 18.54
CA ARG A 32 28.68 0.12 18.17
C ARG A 32 29.89 -0.80 18.15
N GLU A 33 30.41 -1.08 16.94
CA GLU A 33 31.67 -1.77 16.75
C GLU A 33 32.76 -1.15 17.63
N SER A 34 33.41 -2.03 18.39
CA SER A 34 34.37 -1.71 19.41
C SER A 34 35.69 -1.24 18.82
N ALA A 35 36.09 -0.01 19.17
CA ALA A 35 37.49 0.30 19.39
C ALA A 35 37.61 0.80 20.83
N VAL A 36 37.87 -0.13 21.75
CA VAL A 36 38.19 0.19 23.15
C VAL A 36 39.68 0.55 23.23
N PRO A 37 40.01 1.62 23.97
CA PRO A 37 41.07 1.47 24.96
C PRO A 37 40.49 1.66 26.37
N ALA A 38 40.95 0.79 27.26
CA ALA A 38 40.48 0.65 28.62
C ALA A 38 40.85 1.87 29.49
N ALA A 39 39.85 2.64 29.91
CA ALA A 39 39.88 3.43 31.13
C ALA A 39 38.46 3.87 31.52
N ALA A 40 38.18 3.86 32.84
CA ALA A 40 37.00 4.39 33.54
C ALA A 40 35.75 3.49 33.66
N VAL A 41 35.83 2.56 34.62
CA VAL A 41 34.68 2.01 35.35
C VAL A 41 34.31 3.00 36.46
N ALA A 42 33.40 3.93 36.17
CA ALA A 42 32.68 4.75 37.16
C ALA A 42 31.52 5.49 36.46
N GLY A 43 30.37 4.84 36.28
CA GLY A 43 29.25 5.51 35.60
C GLY A 43 27.95 4.72 35.40
N GLU A 44 27.63 3.71 36.20
CA GLU A 44 26.39 2.92 36.01
C GLU A 44 25.18 3.41 36.83
N SER A 45 25.34 4.42 37.69
CA SER A 45 24.26 4.87 38.58
C SER A 45 23.33 5.97 38.00
N SER A 46 23.58 6.46 36.78
CA SER A 46 22.79 7.53 36.14
C SER A 46 21.65 7.00 35.24
N SER A 47 21.73 5.75 34.79
CA SER A 47 20.75 5.14 33.87
C SER A 47 19.40 4.82 34.54
N ALA A 48 19.41 4.43 35.82
CA ALA A 48 18.20 4.06 36.54
C ALA A 48 17.27 5.26 36.85
N ALA A 49 17.84 6.45 37.12
CA ALA A 49 17.06 7.66 37.39
C ALA A 49 16.31 8.14 36.13
N ALA A 50 16.96 8.10 34.96
CA ALA A 50 16.34 8.47 33.69
C ALA A 50 15.18 7.55 33.28
N GLY A 51 15.19 6.29 33.71
CA GLY A 51 14.09 5.35 33.51
C GLY A 51 12.86 5.68 34.37
N SER A 52 13.07 6.08 35.62
CA SER A 52 11.99 6.40 36.57
C SER A 52 11.19 7.64 36.16
N ASP A 53 11.87 8.68 35.67
CA ASP A 53 11.21 9.91 35.21
C ASP A 53 10.36 9.66 33.97
N ARG A 54 10.82 8.78 33.07
CA ARG A 54 10.10 8.43 31.84
C ARG A 54 8.85 7.59 32.12
N ILE A 55 8.93 6.67 33.09
CA ILE A 55 7.76 5.88 33.52
C ILE A 55 6.71 6.82 34.15
N SER A 56 7.15 7.73 35.02
CA SER A 56 6.25 8.70 35.67
C SER A 56 5.55 9.63 34.66
N ALA A 57 6.26 10.05 33.60
CA ALA A 57 5.68 10.84 32.52
C ALA A 57 4.62 10.06 31.72
N LEU A 58 4.87 8.78 31.43
CA LEU A 58 3.92 7.92 30.73
C LEU A 58 2.67 7.62 31.59
N GLU A 59 2.83 7.40 32.89
CA GLU A 59 1.71 7.22 33.81
C GLU A 59 0.81 8.46 33.88
N ALA A 60 1.40 9.66 33.89
CA ALA A 60 0.66 10.91 33.83
C ALA A 60 -0.11 11.08 32.51
N GLU A 61 0.48 10.71 31.39
CA GLU A 61 -0.17 10.75 30.07
C GLU A 61 -1.33 9.76 29.98
N VAL A 62 -1.15 8.53 30.49
CA VAL A 62 -2.22 7.53 30.57
C VAL A 62 -3.36 8.02 31.48
N ALA A 63 -3.06 8.67 32.59
CA ALA A 63 -4.09 9.24 33.47
C ALA A 63 -4.90 10.36 32.77
N ILE A 64 -4.24 11.22 31.99
CA ILE A 64 -4.90 12.26 31.19
C ILE A 64 -5.79 11.64 30.11
N LEU A 65 -5.30 10.64 29.39
CA LEU A 65 -6.05 9.96 28.34
C LEU A 65 -7.25 9.20 28.91
N THR A 66 -7.10 8.54 30.06
CA THR A 66 -8.19 7.82 30.74
C THR A 66 -9.26 8.79 31.24
N SER A 67 -8.86 9.96 31.76
CA SER A 67 -9.79 11.03 32.15
C SER A 67 -10.56 11.58 30.95
N ARG A 68 -9.88 11.81 29.81
CA ARG A 68 -10.51 12.24 28.56
C ARG A 68 -11.50 11.20 28.01
N LEU A 69 -11.14 9.93 28.05
CA LEU A 69 -12.03 8.84 27.64
C LEU A 69 -13.28 8.79 28.53
N SER A 70 -13.11 8.89 29.85
CA SER A 70 -14.22 8.92 30.80
C SER A 70 -15.12 10.15 30.60
N ALA A 71 -14.54 11.29 30.26
CA ALA A 71 -15.28 12.50 29.91
C ALA A 71 -16.07 12.36 28.59
N LEU A 72 -15.55 11.60 27.62
CA LEU A 72 -16.25 11.28 26.37
C LEU A 72 -17.37 10.26 26.58
N GLU A 73 -17.16 9.26 27.43
CA GLU A 73 -18.18 8.23 27.75
C GLU A 73 -19.30 8.78 28.64
N SER A 74 -18.98 9.72 29.54
CA SER A 74 -19.99 10.38 30.40
C SER A 74 -20.75 11.50 29.70
N ARG A 75 -20.29 11.93 28.52
CA ARG A 75 -21.07 12.84 27.67
C ARG A 75 -22.29 12.05 27.21
N PRO A 76 -23.53 12.43 27.58
CA PRO A 76 -24.71 11.74 27.11
C PRO A 76 -24.63 11.70 25.59
N ALA A 77 -24.91 10.55 24.99
CA ALA A 77 -25.13 10.42 23.56
C ALA A 77 -26.42 11.19 23.20
N THR A 78 -26.42 12.51 23.39
CA THR A 78 -27.08 13.40 22.45
C THR A 78 -26.33 13.17 21.15
N ALA A 79 -26.74 12.12 20.43
CA ALA A 79 -26.69 12.17 19.00
C ALA A 79 -27.31 13.52 18.66
N GLY A 80 -26.45 14.51 18.39
CA GLY A 80 -26.90 15.67 17.64
C GLY A 80 -27.72 15.11 16.48
N PRO A 81 -28.88 15.70 16.15
CA PRO A 81 -29.71 15.18 15.08
C PRO A 81 -28.77 14.85 13.94
N ALA A 82 -28.69 13.56 13.55
CA ALA A 82 -27.80 13.15 12.48
C ALA A 82 -28.05 14.16 11.38
N ILE A 83 -27.05 14.99 11.08
CA ILE A 83 -27.23 16.09 10.14
C ILE A 83 -27.41 15.36 8.82
N SER A 84 -28.68 15.04 8.51
CA SER A 84 -29.07 14.36 7.30
C SER A 84 -28.99 15.46 6.26
N TRP A 85 -27.78 15.64 5.75
CA TRP A 85 -27.56 16.56 4.68
C TRP A 85 -28.43 16.14 3.49
N PRO A 86 -29.05 17.09 2.79
CA PRO A 86 -29.79 16.75 1.57
C PRO A 86 -28.81 16.10 0.58
N PRO A 87 -29.27 15.10 -0.19
CA PRO A 87 -28.42 14.42 -1.16
C PRO A 87 -27.87 15.43 -2.17
N PHE A 88 -26.62 15.21 -2.59
CA PHE A 88 -25.94 15.93 -3.64
C PHE A 88 -26.82 15.86 -4.90
N PRO A 89 -27.20 17.01 -5.45
CA PRO A 89 -28.08 17.05 -6.60
C PRO A 89 -27.39 16.39 -7.80
N ALA A 90 -28.15 15.58 -8.54
CA ALA A 90 -27.69 15.09 -9.84
C ALA A 90 -27.31 16.28 -10.72
N ALA A 91 -26.20 16.17 -11.46
CA ALA A 91 -25.73 17.22 -12.34
C ALA A 91 -26.84 17.63 -13.32
N SER A 92 -27.38 18.83 -13.15
CA SER A 92 -28.36 19.42 -14.07
C SER A 92 -27.60 20.01 -15.26
N PRO A 93 -28.11 19.91 -16.51
CA PRO A 93 -27.49 20.56 -17.65
C PRO A 93 -27.33 22.05 -17.35
N ALA A 94 -26.15 22.60 -17.64
CA ALA A 94 -25.79 23.98 -17.31
C ALA A 94 -26.86 24.95 -17.83
N SER A 95 -27.63 25.53 -16.90
CA SER A 95 -28.57 26.59 -17.23
C SER A 95 -27.79 27.86 -17.59
N ALA A 96 -28.28 28.63 -18.57
CA ALA A 96 -27.71 29.93 -18.91
C ALA A 96 -27.63 30.88 -17.69
N ASP A 97 -28.45 30.64 -16.67
CA ASP A 97 -28.48 31.40 -15.42
C ASP A 97 -27.49 30.91 -14.35
N ALA A 98 -26.68 29.88 -14.63
CA ALA A 98 -25.76 29.30 -13.65
C ALA A 98 -24.56 30.22 -13.37
N LEU A 99 -23.97 30.84 -14.39
CA LEU A 99 -22.76 31.66 -14.24
C LEU A 99 -22.95 32.86 -13.29
N PRO A 100 -24.02 33.69 -13.41
CA PRO A 100 -24.24 34.77 -12.45
C PRO A 100 -24.43 34.28 -11.01
N LYS A 101 -25.03 33.09 -10.82
CA LYS A 101 -25.24 32.49 -9.50
C LYS A 101 -23.93 31.97 -8.90
N ILE A 102 -23.07 31.36 -9.72
CA ILE A 102 -21.74 30.92 -9.31
C ILE A 102 -20.92 32.12 -8.85
N GLU A 103 -20.92 33.21 -9.61
CA GLU A 103 -20.17 34.43 -9.26
C GLU A 103 -20.69 35.07 -7.96
N ALA A 104 -22.00 35.10 -7.75
CA ALA A 104 -22.58 35.56 -6.49
C ALA A 104 -22.16 34.67 -5.30
N MET A 105 -22.11 33.35 -5.49
CA MET A 105 -21.67 32.39 -4.46
C MET A 105 -20.17 32.51 -4.16
N ARG A 106 -19.33 32.91 -5.12
CA ARG A 106 -17.90 33.18 -4.87
C ARG A 106 -17.68 34.35 -3.90
N ALA A 107 -18.54 35.36 -3.93
CA ALA A 107 -18.49 36.44 -2.94
C ALA A 107 -18.84 35.93 -1.52
N GLU A 108 -19.80 35.00 -1.41
CA GLU A 108 -20.15 34.33 -0.14
C GLU A 108 -18.98 33.47 0.37
N MET A 109 -18.30 32.75 -0.53
CA MET A 109 -17.09 31.96 -0.23
C MET A 109 -16.01 32.82 0.44
N ALA A 110 -15.71 34.01 -0.09
CA ALA A 110 -14.72 34.91 0.50
C ALA A 110 -15.06 35.32 1.94
N ALA A 111 -16.35 35.57 2.22
CA ALA A 111 -16.82 35.90 3.56
C ALA A 111 -16.71 34.71 4.54
N LEU A 112 -16.98 33.49 4.07
CA LEU A 112 -16.84 32.26 4.86
C LEU A 112 -15.37 31.94 5.15
N ILE A 113 -14.48 32.13 4.17
CA ILE A 113 -13.02 32.00 4.35
C ILE A 113 -12.53 32.97 5.41
N SER A 114 -12.94 34.24 5.35
CA SER A 114 -12.53 35.24 6.34
C SER A 114 -13.00 34.91 7.77
N LYS A 115 -14.10 34.16 7.92
CA LYS A 115 -14.63 33.70 9.21
C LYS A 115 -14.06 32.35 9.64
N ARG A 116 -13.32 31.68 8.75
CA ARG A 116 -12.88 30.29 8.89
C ARG A 116 -14.04 29.36 9.23
N ASP A 117 -15.12 29.47 8.46
CA ASP A 117 -16.35 28.70 8.64
C ASP A 117 -16.37 27.49 7.68
N GLY A 118 -15.78 26.37 8.11
CA GLY A 118 -15.68 25.15 7.30
C GLY A 118 -17.02 24.51 6.99
N GLU A 119 -17.95 24.47 7.94
CA GLU A 119 -19.31 23.96 7.73
C GLU A 119 -20.06 24.82 6.70
N GLY A 120 -19.97 26.15 6.80
CA GLY A 120 -20.53 27.07 5.83
C GLY A 120 -19.94 26.87 4.42
N LEU A 121 -18.63 26.62 4.32
CA LEU A 121 -17.96 26.31 3.06
C LEU A 121 -18.47 25.00 2.44
N LEU A 122 -18.66 23.93 3.22
CA LEU A 122 -19.22 22.67 2.73
C LEU A 122 -20.68 22.83 2.30
N PHE A 123 -21.47 23.61 3.04
CA PHE A 123 -22.83 23.95 2.64
C PHE A 123 -22.86 24.71 1.31
N LEU A 124 -21.97 25.68 1.14
CA LEU A 124 -21.80 26.43 -0.11
C LEU A 124 -21.39 25.52 -1.27
N ALA A 125 -20.47 24.57 -1.04
CA ALA A 125 -20.03 23.61 -2.04
C ALA A 125 -21.20 22.74 -2.57
N ARG A 126 -22.13 22.31 -1.69
CA ARG A 126 -23.34 21.59 -2.13
C ARG A 126 -24.29 22.47 -2.93
N ARG A 127 -24.46 23.74 -2.56
CA ARG A 127 -25.24 24.70 -3.34
C ARG A 127 -24.63 24.96 -4.71
N LEU A 128 -23.31 25.04 -4.80
CA LEU A 128 -22.57 25.13 -6.05
C LEU A 128 -22.78 23.87 -6.90
N ALA A 129 -22.72 22.68 -6.31
CA ALA A 129 -22.98 21.43 -7.02
C ALA A 129 -24.35 21.36 -7.69
N ALA A 130 -25.38 21.98 -7.08
CA ALA A 130 -26.72 22.11 -7.65
C ALA A 130 -26.76 22.89 -8.96
N LEU A 131 -25.73 23.70 -9.24
CA LEU A 131 -25.59 24.47 -10.47
C LEU A 131 -24.88 23.67 -11.58
N GLY A 132 -24.47 22.43 -11.29
CA GLY A 132 -23.85 21.51 -12.25
C GLY A 132 -22.36 21.73 -12.44
N GLU A 133 -21.82 21.13 -13.51
CA GLU A 133 -20.38 21.00 -13.78
C GLU A 133 -19.64 22.35 -13.84
N ALA A 134 -20.30 23.41 -14.32
CA ALA A 134 -19.73 24.75 -14.40
C ALA A 134 -19.29 25.31 -13.04
N ALA A 135 -19.85 24.81 -11.93
CA ALA A 135 -19.52 25.23 -10.58
C ALA A 135 -18.42 24.39 -9.92
N TYR A 136 -18.05 23.24 -10.49
CA TYR A 136 -17.06 22.32 -9.90
C TYR A 136 -15.67 22.94 -9.67
N PRO A 137 -15.14 23.83 -10.53
CA PRO A 137 -13.90 24.53 -10.22
C PRO A 137 -13.94 25.29 -8.88
N SER A 138 -15.06 25.94 -8.56
CA SER A 138 -15.20 26.63 -7.27
C SER A 138 -15.43 25.68 -6.10
N ILE A 139 -15.99 24.49 -6.33
CA ILE A 139 -16.00 23.42 -5.31
C ILE A 139 -14.56 22.94 -5.06
N MET A 140 -13.71 22.83 -6.09
CA MET A 140 -12.30 22.47 -5.93
C MET A 140 -11.50 23.52 -5.16
N GLU A 141 -11.81 24.82 -5.33
CA GLU A 141 -11.24 25.89 -4.51
C GLU A 141 -11.55 25.68 -3.02
N ILE A 142 -12.81 25.36 -2.69
CA ILE A 142 -13.25 25.05 -1.32
C ILE A 142 -12.54 23.79 -0.82
N ALA A 143 -12.57 22.71 -1.60
CA ALA A 143 -12.00 21.44 -1.21
C ALA A 143 -10.49 21.53 -0.96
N LYS A 144 -9.77 22.30 -1.79
CA LYS A 144 -8.35 22.57 -1.60
C LYS A 144 -8.08 23.23 -0.25
N LEU A 145 -8.84 24.26 0.10
CA LEU A 145 -8.67 24.99 1.37
C LEU A 145 -8.88 24.06 2.58
N LEU A 146 -9.94 23.25 2.56
CA LEU A 146 -10.27 22.36 3.66
C LEU A 146 -9.30 21.17 3.75
N LEU A 147 -8.83 20.62 2.63
CA LEU A 147 -7.79 19.58 2.65
C LEU A 147 -6.46 20.11 3.21
N GLU A 148 -6.06 21.33 2.83
CA GLU A 148 -4.86 21.96 3.39
C GLU A 148 -4.98 22.28 4.89
N ASP A 149 -6.21 22.53 5.37
CA ASP A 149 -6.52 22.72 6.78
C ASP A 149 -6.38 21.40 7.57
N GLU A 150 -7.01 20.31 7.09
CA GLU A 150 -6.88 18.98 7.69
C GLU A 150 -5.42 18.50 7.84
N GLU A 151 -4.55 18.88 6.89
CA GLU A 151 -3.12 18.51 6.92
C GLU A 151 -2.28 19.33 7.92
N LYS A 152 -2.58 20.62 8.12
CA LYS A 152 -1.74 21.55 8.90
C LYS A 152 -2.14 21.63 10.36
N ASP A 153 -3.43 21.82 10.62
CA ASP A 153 -4.03 21.95 11.95
C ASP A 153 -5.54 21.73 11.82
N PRO A 154 -6.09 20.54 12.19
CA PRO A 154 -7.41 20.08 11.76
C PRO A 154 -8.62 20.81 12.38
N ARG A 155 -8.49 22.09 12.73
CA ARG A 155 -9.53 22.92 13.38
C ARG A 155 -9.48 24.39 13.01
N GLU A 156 -8.64 24.82 12.06
CA GLU A 156 -8.58 26.24 11.72
C GLU A 156 -9.92 26.72 11.16
N PHE A 157 -10.61 25.86 10.40
CA PHE A 157 -11.95 26.07 9.85
C PHE A 157 -13.08 25.46 10.72
N GLY A 158 -12.78 25.09 11.96
CA GLY A 158 -13.74 24.45 12.88
C GLY A 158 -13.95 22.96 12.62
N ASP A 159 -14.97 22.38 13.24
CA ASP A 159 -15.35 20.97 13.04
C ASP A 159 -16.24 20.86 11.79
N TYR A 160 -15.74 20.20 10.74
CA TYR A 160 -16.49 19.94 9.51
C TYR A 160 -16.30 18.49 9.03
N ASP A 161 -17.27 17.97 8.28
CA ASP A 161 -17.24 16.61 7.74
C ASP A 161 -17.06 16.64 6.22
N LEU A 162 -15.81 16.75 5.78
CA LEU A 162 -15.44 16.79 4.36
C LEU A 162 -15.83 15.49 3.65
N ASP A 163 -15.59 14.35 4.29
CA ASP A 163 -15.86 13.01 3.76
C ASP A 163 -17.37 12.79 3.52
N GLY A 164 -18.21 13.09 4.50
CA GLY A 164 -19.67 13.00 4.35
C GLY A 164 -20.24 14.02 3.36
N SER A 165 -19.49 15.08 3.03
CA SER A 165 -20.00 16.17 2.20
C SER A 165 -19.60 16.14 0.74
N LEU A 166 -18.31 15.91 0.44
CA LEU A 166 -17.78 15.89 -0.93
C LEU A 166 -17.41 14.49 -1.40
N PHE A 167 -17.43 13.49 -0.51
CA PHE A 167 -17.04 12.11 -0.79
C PHE A 167 -18.15 11.09 -0.52
N GLY A 168 -19.39 11.55 -0.34
CA GLY A 168 -20.57 10.71 -0.18
C GLY A 168 -21.03 9.99 -1.46
N ASP A 169 -22.02 9.11 -1.32
CA ASP A 169 -22.61 8.32 -2.41
C ASP A 169 -23.23 9.18 -3.52
N ASP A 170 -23.57 10.41 -3.21
CA ASP A 170 -24.21 11.37 -4.11
C ASP A 170 -23.19 12.25 -4.87
N ALA A 171 -21.94 12.32 -4.42
CA ALA A 171 -20.88 13.14 -5.00
C ALA A 171 -20.13 12.47 -6.19
N GLY A 172 -20.64 11.36 -6.73
CA GLY A 172 -19.96 10.58 -7.77
C GLY A 172 -19.63 11.35 -9.05
N ALA A 173 -20.52 12.27 -9.46
CA ALA A 173 -20.29 13.12 -10.61
C ALA A 173 -19.12 14.10 -10.39
N LEU A 174 -19.03 14.70 -9.19
CA LEU A 174 -17.92 15.58 -8.82
C LEU A 174 -16.59 14.80 -8.76
N GLN A 175 -16.61 13.61 -8.16
CA GLN A 175 -15.46 12.73 -8.07
C GLN A 175 -14.96 12.34 -9.46
N ALA A 176 -15.84 11.86 -10.35
CA ALA A 176 -15.48 11.51 -11.72
C ALA A 176 -14.96 12.71 -12.51
N TRP A 177 -15.60 13.87 -12.36
CA TRP A 177 -15.14 15.10 -12.99
C TRP A 177 -13.73 15.50 -12.54
N SER A 178 -13.43 15.34 -11.25
CA SER A 178 -12.11 15.69 -10.72
C SER A 178 -10.98 14.85 -11.32
N LEU A 179 -11.27 13.59 -11.69
CA LEU A 179 -10.31 12.73 -12.37
C LEU A 179 -10.13 13.08 -13.84
N ALA A 180 -11.17 13.62 -14.50
CA ALA A 180 -11.10 14.09 -15.88
C ALA A 180 -10.42 15.47 -16.02
N HIS A 181 -10.31 16.24 -14.92
CA HIS A 181 -9.74 17.59 -14.90
C HIS A 181 -8.64 17.72 -13.82
N PRO A 182 -7.50 17.00 -13.99
CA PRO A 182 -6.44 16.97 -12.97
C PRO A 182 -5.72 18.31 -12.78
N ASP A 183 -5.81 19.22 -13.75
CA ASP A 183 -5.28 20.59 -13.68
C ASP A 183 -6.14 21.53 -12.83
N LEU A 184 -7.45 21.25 -12.72
CA LEU A 184 -8.41 22.03 -11.93
C LEU A 184 -8.70 21.43 -10.55
N SER A 185 -8.23 20.22 -10.30
CA SER A 185 -8.52 19.47 -9.07
C SER A 185 -7.24 19.29 -8.24
N PRO A 186 -7.26 19.44 -6.91
CA PRO A 186 -6.09 19.14 -6.09
C PRO A 186 -5.73 17.64 -6.11
N PRO A 187 -4.43 17.25 -6.10
CA PRO A 187 -4.04 15.84 -6.05
C PRO A 187 -4.67 15.07 -4.89
N ALA A 188 -4.67 15.63 -3.67
CA ALA A 188 -5.27 15.01 -2.49
C ALA A 188 -6.78 14.77 -2.62
N PHE A 189 -7.51 15.67 -3.32
CA PHE A 189 -8.92 15.46 -3.62
C PHE A 189 -9.11 14.27 -4.56
N ARG A 190 -8.28 14.18 -5.61
CA ARG A 190 -8.33 13.06 -6.55
C ARG A 190 -7.96 11.73 -5.89
N SER A 191 -7.00 11.69 -4.97
CA SER A 191 -6.67 10.47 -4.21
C SER A 191 -7.90 9.92 -3.49
N ARG A 192 -8.59 10.77 -2.71
CA ARG A 192 -9.84 10.39 -2.03
C ARG A 192 -10.95 10.04 -3.02
N ALA A 193 -11.07 10.76 -4.13
CA ALA A 193 -12.04 10.46 -5.16
C ALA A 193 -11.81 9.05 -5.75
N ILE A 194 -10.57 8.66 -6.03
CA ILE A 194 -10.21 7.32 -6.51
C ILE A 194 -10.66 6.25 -5.50
N GLU A 195 -10.31 6.41 -4.22
CA GLU A 195 -10.68 5.44 -3.17
C GLU A 195 -12.19 5.26 -3.02
N LYS A 196 -12.95 6.35 -3.12
CA LYS A 196 -14.42 6.33 -2.97
C LYS A 196 -15.09 5.76 -4.21
N LEU A 197 -14.66 6.20 -5.39
CA LEU A 197 -15.13 5.65 -6.67
C LEU A 197 -14.84 4.16 -6.78
N ALA A 198 -13.71 3.68 -6.25
CA ALA A 198 -13.32 2.28 -6.30
C ALA A 198 -14.36 1.32 -5.69
N ASN A 199 -15.29 1.82 -4.85
CA ASN A 199 -16.35 1.03 -4.22
C ASN A 199 -17.73 1.19 -4.88
N ARG A 200 -17.85 2.03 -5.90
CA ARG A 200 -19.11 2.28 -6.60
C ARG A 200 -19.43 1.20 -7.63
N SER A 201 -20.72 1.06 -7.91
CA SER A 201 -21.26 0.09 -8.89
C SER A 201 -22.18 0.73 -9.93
N ASP A 202 -22.59 1.97 -9.70
CA ASP A 202 -23.43 2.78 -10.57
C ASP A 202 -22.64 3.53 -11.65
N ILE A 203 -21.31 3.42 -11.63
CA ILE A 203 -20.38 4.04 -12.58
C ILE A 203 -19.48 2.93 -13.14
N ASP A 204 -19.12 3.02 -14.43
CA ASP A 204 -18.03 2.19 -14.99
C ASP A 204 -16.68 2.74 -14.52
N VAL A 205 -16.33 2.40 -13.28
CA VAL A 205 -15.14 2.88 -12.58
C VAL A 205 -13.86 2.48 -13.31
N ALA A 206 -13.85 1.32 -13.98
CA ALA A 206 -12.67 0.85 -14.68
C ALA A 206 -12.36 1.73 -15.90
N GLN A 207 -13.37 2.04 -16.72
CA GLN A 207 -13.20 2.96 -17.85
C GLN A 207 -12.84 4.37 -17.40
N LEU A 208 -13.45 4.85 -16.31
CA LEU A 208 -13.12 6.14 -15.72
C LEU A 208 -11.64 6.20 -15.27
N PHE A 209 -11.16 5.16 -14.57
CA PHE A 209 -9.78 5.13 -14.09
C PHE A 209 -8.77 5.01 -15.22
N LEU A 210 -9.07 4.25 -16.28
CA LEU A 210 -8.21 4.18 -17.46
C LEU A 210 -8.11 5.52 -18.17
N ALA A 211 -9.22 6.25 -18.29
CA ALA A 211 -9.21 7.59 -18.85
C ALA A 211 -8.37 8.55 -17.99
N ALA A 212 -8.58 8.54 -16.67
CA ALA A 212 -7.84 9.37 -15.73
C ALA A 212 -6.34 9.08 -15.73
N LEU A 213 -5.95 7.81 -15.82
CA LEU A 213 -4.55 7.37 -15.82
C LEU A 213 -3.75 7.95 -17.00
N ARG A 214 -4.40 8.27 -18.13
CA ARG A 214 -3.75 8.88 -19.30
C ARG A 214 -3.36 10.35 -19.09
N THR A 215 -4.02 11.04 -18.16
CA THR A 215 -3.84 12.47 -17.90
C THR A 215 -3.25 12.77 -16.53
N GLU A 216 -3.22 11.78 -15.62
CA GLU A 216 -2.67 11.94 -14.29
C GLU A 216 -1.13 12.06 -14.32
N THR A 217 -0.61 12.97 -13.49
CA THR A 217 0.82 13.26 -13.35
C THR A 217 1.34 13.05 -11.94
N ASP A 218 0.46 13.00 -10.94
CA ASP A 218 0.82 12.73 -9.55
C ASP A 218 1.11 11.24 -9.35
N ALA A 219 2.31 10.92 -8.85
CA ALA A 219 2.79 9.55 -8.77
C ALA A 219 1.96 8.65 -7.85
N ASP A 220 1.40 9.21 -6.78
CA ASP A 220 0.58 8.46 -5.82
C ASP A 220 -0.81 8.20 -6.40
N ASN A 221 -1.43 9.19 -7.07
CA ASN A 221 -2.69 8.98 -7.77
C ASN A 221 -2.57 7.99 -8.92
N ILE A 222 -1.47 8.01 -9.68
CA ILE A 222 -1.21 6.99 -10.70
C ILE A 222 -1.22 5.59 -10.06
N ALA A 223 -0.56 5.42 -8.91
CA ALA A 223 -0.53 4.13 -8.22
C ALA A 223 -1.92 3.69 -7.74
N LEU A 224 -2.70 4.60 -7.14
CA LEU A 224 -4.08 4.34 -6.71
C LEU A 224 -4.99 3.97 -7.88
N LEU A 225 -4.88 4.67 -9.02
CA LEU A 225 -5.60 4.34 -10.24
C LEU A 225 -5.23 2.93 -10.73
N CYS A 226 -3.94 2.59 -10.73
CA CYS A 226 -3.46 1.27 -11.11
C CYS A 226 -3.99 0.16 -10.19
N GLU A 227 -4.02 0.39 -8.88
CA GLU A 227 -4.62 -0.53 -7.90
C GLU A 227 -6.12 -0.70 -8.14
N GLY A 228 -6.84 0.40 -8.33
CA GLY A 228 -8.28 0.40 -8.61
C GLY A 228 -8.62 -0.35 -9.91
N ILE A 229 -7.84 -0.14 -10.97
CA ILE A 229 -7.98 -0.88 -12.23
C ILE A 229 -7.72 -2.37 -11.97
N SER A 230 -6.63 -2.70 -11.29
CA SER A 230 -6.22 -4.08 -10.96
C SER A 230 -7.31 -4.85 -10.22
N GLY A 231 -7.90 -4.26 -9.17
CA GLY A 231 -8.98 -4.89 -8.40
C GLY A 231 -10.30 -5.03 -9.18
N ARG A 232 -10.44 -4.35 -10.32
CA ARG A 232 -11.66 -4.34 -11.15
C ARG A 232 -11.45 -4.96 -12.53
N MET A 233 -10.26 -5.48 -12.83
CA MET A 233 -9.95 -6.15 -14.09
C MET A 233 -10.93 -7.31 -14.32
N ARG A 234 -11.80 -7.13 -15.32
CA ARG A 234 -12.58 -8.20 -15.95
C ARG A 234 -11.97 -8.49 -17.32
N ALA A 235 -12.24 -9.68 -17.86
CA ALA A 235 -11.90 -10.03 -19.24
C ALA A 235 -12.39 -8.93 -20.20
N GLY A 236 -11.47 -8.27 -20.92
CA GLY A 236 -11.78 -7.22 -21.89
C GLY A 236 -11.08 -5.86 -21.69
N ILE A 237 -10.37 -5.64 -20.59
CA ILE A 237 -9.68 -4.36 -20.28
C ILE A 237 -8.17 -4.40 -20.67
N SER A 238 -7.71 -5.51 -21.25
CA SER A 238 -6.28 -5.79 -21.45
C SER A 238 -5.54 -4.78 -22.34
N GLU A 239 -6.14 -4.31 -23.44
CA GLU A 239 -5.46 -3.39 -24.37
C GLU A 239 -5.21 -1.99 -23.78
N ASP A 240 -6.15 -1.47 -22.99
CA ASP A 240 -6.01 -0.17 -22.35
C ASP A 240 -5.01 -0.20 -21.21
N VAL A 241 -4.97 -1.30 -20.44
CA VAL A 241 -3.95 -1.55 -19.41
C VAL A 241 -2.57 -1.63 -20.06
N GLU A 242 -2.45 -2.37 -21.16
CA GLU A 242 -1.21 -2.45 -21.91
C GLU A 242 -0.73 -1.08 -22.39
N THR A 243 -1.65 -0.23 -22.84
CA THR A 243 -1.33 1.13 -23.28
C THR A 243 -0.87 1.99 -22.10
N ALA A 244 -1.56 1.91 -20.96
CA ALA A 244 -1.17 2.61 -19.75
C ALA A 244 0.21 2.17 -19.23
N MET A 245 0.52 0.87 -19.26
CA MET A 245 1.83 0.36 -18.86
C MET A 245 2.98 0.99 -19.66
N ARG A 246 2.77 1.32 -20.94
CA ARG A 246 3.80 1.96 -21.78
C ARG A 246 4.13 3.38 -21.34
N SER A 247 3.16 4.13 -20.81
CA SER A 247 3.39 5.48 -20.32
C SER A 247 3.99 5.53 -18.91
N LEU A 248 4.00 4.40 -18.19
CA LEU A 248 4.37 4.32 -16.77
C LEU A 248 5.77 3.77 -16.51
N THR A 249 6.62 3.63 -17.54
CA THR A 249 7.91 2.94 -17.43
C THR A 249 8.88 3.51 -16.38
N SER A 250 8.66 4.75 -15.92
CA SER A 250 9.46 5.41 -14.88
C SER A 250 8.78 5.51 -13.50
N ASN A 251 7.51 5.11 -13.34
CA ASN A 251 6.82 5.15 -12.05
C ASN A 251 6.78 3.75 -11.42
N GLU A 252 7.76 3.46 -10.57
CA GLU A 252 7.93 2.14 -9.94
C GLU A 252 6.72 1.72 -9.11
N LYS A 253 6.14 2.62 -8.30
CA LYS A 253 4.96 2.34 -7.46
C LYS A 253 3.74 1.96 -8.30
N ALA A 254 3.54 2.64 -9.42
CA ALA A 254 2.46 2.33 -10.36
C ALA A 254 2.66 0.98 -11.05
N LEU A 255 3.88 0.71 -11.52
CA LEU A 255 4.23 -0.59 -12.11
C LEU A 255 4.06 -1.74 -11.11
N ASP A 256 4.40 -1.50 -9.84
CA ASP A 256 4.20 -2.47 -8.76
C ASP A 256 2.73 -2.81 -8.53
N SER A 257 1.89 -1.77 -8.50
CA SER A 257 0.44 -1.90 -8.35
C SER A 257 -0.18 -2.66 -9.53
N LEU A 258 0.28 -2.38 -10.76
CA LEU A 258 -0.16 -3.09 -11.96
C LEU A 258 0.29 -4.56 -11.94
N LEU A 259 1.53 -4.84 -11.52
CA LEU A 259 2.04 -6.21 -11.40
C LEU A 259 1.14 -7.08 -10.51
N TYR A 260 0.60 -6.51 -9.43
CA TYR A 260 -0.34 -7.20 -8.55
C TYR A 260 -1.63 -7.58 -9.31
N GLY A 261 -2.17 -6.65 -10.11
CA GLY A 261 -3.37 -6.86 -10.92
C GLY A 261 -3.24 -7.85 -12.06
N LEU A 262 -2.03 -8.10 -12.60
CA LEU A 262 -1.85 -9.02 -13.72
C LEU A 262 -2.31 -10.45 -13.40
N SER A 263 -2.36 -10.83 -12.12
CA SER A 263 -2.93 -12.11 -11.66
C SER A 263 -4.43 -12.26 -11.97
N CYS A 264 -5.14 -11.16 -12.23
CA CYS A 264 -6.57 -11.13 -12.52
C CYS A 264 -6.89 -11.09 -14.03
N LEU A 265 -5.90 -10.98 -14.90
CA LEU A 265 -6.08 -11.01 -16.35
C LEU A 265 -6.21 -12.44 -16.87
N ASP A 266 -6.72 -12.59 -18.10
CA ASP A 266 -6.56 -13.85 -18.80
C ASP A 266 -5.08 -14.16 -19.03
N GLU A 267 -4.73 -15.44 -19.07
CA GLU A 267 -3.34 -15.92 -19.09
C GLU A 267 -2.54 -15.31 -20.25
N ALA A 268 -3.13 -15.21 -21.45
CA ALA A 268 -2.44 -14.68 -22.62
C ALA A 268 -2.09 -13.18 -22.44
N ALA A 269 -3.04 -12.37 -21.96
CA ALA A 269 -2.83 -10.96 -21.66
C ALA A 269 -1.82 -10.77 -20.51
N ALA A 270 -1.93 -11.57 -19.44
CA ALA A 270 -0.99 -11.55 -18.32
C ALA A 270 0.45 -11.85 -18.79
N LEU A 271 0.64 -12.90 -19.59
CA LEU A 271 1.94 -13.27 -20.15
C LEU A 271 2.51 -12.18 -21.06
N ALA A 272 1.69 -11.56 -21.91
CA ALA A 272 2.12 -10.47 -22.78
C ALA A 272 2.58 -9.24 -21.97
N ALA A 273 1.82 -8.87 -20.94
CA ALA A 273 2.16 -7.76 -20.05
C ALA A 273 3.45 -8.04 -19.25
N LEU A 274 3.59 -9.23 -18.67
CA LEU A 274 4.78 -9.64 -17.91
C LEU A 274 6.05 -9.67 -18.76
N LYS A 275 5.97 -10.18 -20.01
CA LYS A 275 7.10 -10.12 -20.94
C LYS A 275 7.57 -8.68 -21.19
N ARG A 276 6.66 -7.71 -21.29
CA ARG A 276 7.05 -6.30 -21.45
C ARG A 276 7.67 -5.72 -20.19
N LEU A 277 7.10 -6.03 -19.02
CA LEU A 277 7.67 -5.60 -17.74
C LEU A 277 9.03 -6.24 -17.46
N SER A 278 9.33 -7.37 -18.08
CA SER A 278 10.65 -8.00 -17.98
C SER A 278 11.74 -7.32 -18.84
N ALA A 279 11.40 -6.29 -19.63
CA ALA A 279 12.34 -5.67 -20.56
C ALA A 279 13.43 -4.82 -19.84
N PRO A 280 14.64 -4.67 -20.42
CA PRO A 280 15.77 -4.03 -19.74
C PRO A 280 15.54 -2.57 -19.30
N GLN A 281 14.68 -1.83 -19.99
CA GLN A 281 14.35 -0.44 -19.69
C GLN A 281 13.45 -0.25 -18.46
N VAL A 282 12.85 -1.33 -17.94
CA VAL A 282 12.00 -1.31 -16.75
C VAL A 282 12.89 -1.34 -15.49
N PRO A 283 12.53 -0.64 -14.39
CA PRO A 283 13.27 -0.70 -13.13
C PRO A 283 13.56 -2.15 -12.70
N ALA A 284 14.76 -2.39 -12.17
CA ALA A 284 15.27 -3.74 -11.93
C ALA A 284 14.37 -4.56 -10.98
N SER A 285 13.86 -3.92 -9.92
CA SER A 285 12.90 -4.48 -8.95
C SER A 285 11.62 -4.99 -9.63
N ILE A 286 11.02 -4.17 -10.48
CA ILE A 286 9.81 -4.51 -11.26
C ILE A 286 10.12 -5.63 -12.25
N ARG A 287 11.24 -5.54 -12.96
CA ARG A 287 11.68 -6.57 -13.91
C ARG A 287 11.85 -7.93 -13.25
N GLU A 288 12.51 -7.98 -12.09
CA GLU A 288 12.72 -9.21 -11.32
C GLU A 288 11.39 -9.84 -10.89
N ARG A 289 10.45 -9.02 -10.37
CA ARG A 289 9.10 -9.49 -10.03
C ARG A 289 8.32 -9.95 -11.26
N ALA A 290 8.42 -9.23 -12.37
CA ALA A 290 7.77 -9.60 -13.62
C ALA A 290 8.28 -10.94 -14.17
N LEU A 291 9.59 -11.17 -14.11
CA LEU A 291 10.22 -12.45 -14.47
C LEU A 291 9.77 -13.58 -13.55
N ALA A 292 9.70 -13.34 -12.23
CA ALA A 292 9.19 -14.33 -11.28
C ALA A 292 7.74 -14.72 -11.60
N ASN A 293 6.86 -13.75 -11.85
CA ASN A 293 5.47 -14.00 -12.25
C ASN A 293 5.37 -14.68 -13.61
N LEU A 294 6.24 -14.35 -14.57
CA LEU A 294 6.28 -14.99 -15.89
C LEU A 294 6.64 -16.48 -15.75
N THR A 295 7.63 -16.80 -14.92
CA THR A 295 8.01 -18.17 -14.60
C THR A 295 6.90 -18.90 -13.84
N LEU A 296 6.14 -18.22 -13.00
CA LEU A 296 5.00 -18.82 -12.30
C LEU A 296 3.87 -19.21 -13.27
N LEU A 297 3.52 -18.33 -14.21
CA LEU A 297 2.44 -18.56 -15.16
C LEU A 297 2.82 -19.51 -16.30
N SER A 298 4.06 -19.44 -16.78
CA SER A 298 4.56 -20.25 -17.89
C SER A 298 5.94 -20.83 -17.55
N PRO A 299 6.01 -21.75 -16.56
CA PRO A 299 7.27 -22.34 -16.14
C PRO A 299 7.90 -23.15 -17.29
N PRO A 300 9.17 -22.87 -17.65
CA PRO A 300 9.85 -23.56 -18.74
C PRO A 300 10.17 -25.04 -18.41
N GLU A 301 10.28 -25.36 -17.12
CA GLU A 301 10.54 -26.68 -16.56
C GLU A 301 9.74 -26.87 -15.27
N THR A 302 9.55 -28.12 -14.84
CA THR A 302 8.99 -28.42 -13.51
C THR A 302 10.07 -28.18 -12.47
N GLY A 303 9.74 -27.46 -11.40
CA GLY A 303 10.69 -27.10 -10.37
C GLY A 303 10.07 -26.37 -9.20
N TYR A 304 10.92 -25.81 -8.34
CA TYR A 304 10.52 -25.00 -7.20
C TYR A 304 10.88 -23.53 -7.45
N LEU A 305 9.88 -22.69 -7.72
CA LEU A 305 10.07 -21.27 -7.99
C LEU A 305 10.28 -20.50 -6.68
N LEU A 306 11.34 -19.72 -6.60
CA LEU A 306 11.60 -18.83 -5.47
C LEU A 306 10.83 -17.52 -5.63
N LEU A 307 9.90 -17.27 -4.70
CA LEU A 307 9.06 -16.07 -4.64
C LEU A 307 9.68 -14.96 -3.78
N GLY A 308 10.64 -15.31 -2.90
CA GLY A 308 11.37 -14.35 -2.09
C GLY A 308 12.64 -14.94 -1.50
N VAL A 309 13.70 -14.13 -1.44
CA VAL A 309 14.97 -14.47 -0.80
C VAL A 309 15.38 -13.30 0.09
N GLU A 310 15.57 -13.53 1.39
CA GLU A 310 15.98 -12.46 2.32
C GLU A 310 17.37 -11.91 1.97
N ILE A 311 17.49 -10.58 1.86
CA ILE A 311 18.78 -9.91 1.63
C ILE A 311 19.69 -10.15 2.83
N GLY A 312 20.91 -10.63 2.55
CA GLY A 312 21.89 -10.99 3.58
C GLY A 312 21.87 -12.45 3.99
N SER A 313 20.85 -13.23 3.56
CA SER A 313 20.82 -14.67 3.78
C SER A 313 21.95 -15.40 3.04
N ALA A 314 22.25 -16.63 3.49
CA ALA A 314 23.17 -17.54 2.80
C ALA A 314 22.78 -17.77 1.33
N TRP A 315 21.48 -17.86 1.05
CA TRP A 315 20.93 -18.01 -0.29
C TRP A 315 21.25 -16.79 -1.16
N HIS A 316 20.99 -15.58 -0.63
CA HIS A 316 21.31 -14.35 -1.32
C HIS A 316 22.83 -14.23 -1.58
N ALA A 317 23.66 -14.57 -0.60
CA ALA A 317 25.13 -14.56 -0.72
C ALA A 317 25.64 -15.57 -1.77
N ALA A 318 25.02 -16.74 -1.87
CA ALA A 318 25.30 -17.75 -2.89
C ALA A 318 24.86 -17.33 -4.30
N GLY A 319 24.21 -16.17 -4.45
CA GLY A 319 23.80 -15.65 -5.74
C GLY A 319 22.39 -16.06 -6.16
N ILE A 320 21.62 -16.72 -5.29
CA ILE A 320 20.20 -17.05 -5.50
C ILE A 320 19.36 -15.78 -5.43
N ARG A 321 18.32 -15.68 -6.27
CA ARG A 321 17.46 -14.50 -6.39
C ARG A 321 15.98 -14.91 -6.49
N THR A 322 15.09 -13.98 -6.18
CA THR A 322 13.66 -14.11 -6.49
C THR A 322 13.47 -14.35 -7.99
N GLY A 323 12.56 -15.24 -8.36
CA GLY A 323 12.30 -15.67 -9.73
C GLY A 323 13.14 -16.84 -10.23
N ASP A 324 14.13 -17.29 -9.45
CA ASP A 324 14.88 -18.52 -9.73
C ASP A 324 13.97 -19.75 -9.65
N LEU A 325 14.12 -20.66 -10.61
CA LEU A 325 13.49 -21.96 -10.59
C LEU A 325 14.51 -23.03 -10.19
N ILE A 326 14.35 -23.61 -9.00
CA ILE A 326 15.19 -24.72 -8.54
C ILE A 326 14.71 -26.01 -9.23
N LEU A 327 15.56 -26.56 -10.07
CA LEU A 327 15.32 -27.80 -10.80
C LEU A 327 15.73 -29.02 -9.99
N GLU A 328 16.82 -28.91 -9.23
CA GLU A 328 17.36 -30.01 -8.40
C GLU A 328 18.08 -29.46 -7.15
N ALA A 329 18.08 -30.22 -6.07
CA ALA A 329 19.02 -30.07 -4.96
C ALA A 329 19.76 -31.38 -4.71
N ASN A 330 21.09 -31.29 -4.64
CA ASN A 330 22.00 -32.41 -4.47
C ASN A 330 21.70 -33.57 -5.45
N GLY A 331 21.42 -33.19 -6.71
CA GLY A 331 21.14 -34.10 -7.81
C GLY A 331 19.75 -34.75 -7.79
N LYS A 332 18.84 -34.30 -6.89
CA LYS A 332 17.47 -34.80 -6.82
C LYS A 332 16.48 -33.69 -7.20
N PRO A 333 15.48 -33.97 -8.05
CA PRO A 333 14.45 -32.99 -8.37
C PRO A 333 13.54 -32.74 -7.15
N PRO A 334 12.88 -31.57 -7.08
CA PRO A 334 11.78 -31.34 -6.14
C PRO A 334 10.68 -32.39 -6.34
N VAL A 335 10.04 -32.84 -5.25
CA VAL A 335 8.93 -33.81 -5.32
C VAL A 335 7.73 -33.27 -4.54
N GLY A 336 6.69 -32.87 -5.27
CA GLY A 336 5.44 -32.34 -4.69
C GLY A 336 5.59 -30.93 -4.12
N GLU A 337 4.78 -30.59 -3.11
CA GLU A 337 4.80 -29.27 -2.44
C GLU A 337 5.96 -29.10 -1.45
N SER A 338 6.73 -30.17 -1.23
CA SER A 338 7.87 -30.19 -0.32
C SER A 338 9.18 -30.36 -1.06
N PHE A 339 10.16 -29.54 -0.73
CA PHE A 339 11.52 -29.65 -1.18
C PHE A 339 12.33 -30.48 -0.17
N THR A 340 12.36 -31.80 -0.33
CA THR A 340 13.25 -32.65 0.47
C THR A 340 14.60 -32.77 -0.21
N TYR A 341 15.67 -32.38 0.49
CA TYR A 341 17.03 -32.48 -0.01
C TYR A 341 17.95 -33.05 1.07
N GLN A 342 18.94 -33.80 0.61
CA GLN A 342 20.00 -34.25 1.50
C GLN A 342 20.85 -33.05 1.87
N THR A 343 21.37 -33.00 3.08
CA THR A 343 22.38 -32.03 3.48
C THR A 343 23.65 -32.78 3.84
N THR A 344 24.81 -32.14 3.69
CA THR A 344 26.08 -32.70 4.19
C THR A 344 26.53 -31.82 5.34
N ASN A 345 26.49 -32.36 6.56
CA ASN A 345 26.92 -31.69 7.78
C ASN A 345 28.45 -31.43 7.75
N ALA A 346 28.97 -30.54 8.61
CA ALA A 346 30.43 -30.28 8.73
C ALA A 346 31.28 -31.54 8.94
N ASP A 347 30.72 -32.54 9.62
CA ASP A 347 31.40 -33.81 9.91
C ASP A 347 31.35 -34.82 8.73
N GLY A 348 30.75 -34.42 7.60
CA GLY A 348 30.59 -35.24 6.40
C GLY A 348 29.42 -36.22 6.45
N THR A 349 28.60 -36.20 7.51
CA THR A 349 27.39 -37.02 7.58
C THR A 349 26.27 -36.44 6.72
N VAL A 350 25.43 -37.33 6.18
CA VAL A 350 24.32 -36.93 5.30
C VAL A 350 23.04 -36.78 6.12
N GLY A 351 22.56 -35.54 6.25
CA GLY A 351 21.25 -35.18 6.80
C GLY A 351 20.15 -35.18 5.74
N VAL A 352 18.90 -35.03 6.17
CA VAL A 352 17.74 -34.80 5.30
C VAL A 352 16.98 -33.59 5.81
N ALA A 353 16.92 -32.54 5.00
CA ALA A 353 16.12 -31.35 5.24
C ALA A 353 14.86 -31.40 4.36
N THR A 354 13.74 -30.89 4.86
CA THR A 354 12.52 -30.71 4.06
C THR A 354 12.09 -29.25 4.16
N ALA A 355 12.08 -28.53 3.04
CA ALA A 355 11.32 -27.29 2.96
C ALA A 355 9.88 -27.63 2.63
N VAL A 356 8.95 -27.08 3.40
CA VAL A 356 7.52 -27.12 3.07
C VAL A 356 7.12 -25.71 2.64
N SER A 357 6.09 -25.59 1.81
CA SER A 357 5.57 -24.36 1.18
C SER A 357 5.55 -23.08 2.05
N ASP A 358 5.50 -23.23 3.38
CA ASP A 358 5.38 -22.13 4.34
C ASP A 358 6.60 -21.91 5.25
N TRP A 359 7.79 -22.44 4.90
CA TRP A 359 9.15 -22.06 5.34
C TRP A 359 10.03 -23.33 5.39
N SER A 360 11.30 -23.21 4.98
CA SER A 360 12.27 -24.27 5.25
C SER A 360 12.72 -24.21 6.71
N SER A 361 12.60 -25.33 7.43
CA SER A 361 13.34 -25.61 8.66
C SER A 361 14.08 -26.93 8.46
N GLY A 362 15.42 -26.93 8.49
CA GLY A 362 16.19 -28.19 8.48
C GLY A 362 17.60 -28.20 7.87
N ILE A 363 18.14 -27.09 7.36
CA ILE A 363 19.59 -27.01 7.04
C ILE A 363 20.31 -26.71 8.36
N GLY A 364 21.17 -27.64 8.81
CA GLY A 364 22.07 -27.41 9.94
C GLY A 364 23.08 -26.30 9.65
N GLU A 365 23.67 -25.71 10.70
CA GLU A 365 24.61 -24.57 10.60
C GLU A 365 25.75 -24.76 9.60
N ASP A 366 26.14 -26.02 9.37
CA ASP A 366 27.30 -26.40 8.55
C ASP A 366 26.92 -27.08 7.23
N ASP A 367 25.64 -27.12 6.91
CA ASP A 367 25.15 -27.90 5.79
C ASP A 367 25.45 -27.22 4.46
N THR A 368 25.96 -28.00 3.52
CA THR A 368 26.16 -27.55 2.14
C THR A 368 25.08 -28.13 1.23
N VAL A 369 24.44 -27.26 0.44
CA VAL A 369 23.44 -27.66 -0.56
C VAL A 369 23.89 -27.21 -1.94
N VAL A 370 23.94 -28.14 -2.89
CA VAL A 370 24.22 -27.87 -4.30
C VAL A 370 22.91 -27.82 -5.06
N LEU A 371 22.55 -26.65 -5.57
CA LEU A 371 21.30 -26.39 -6.29
C LEU A 371 21.57 -26.33 -7.79
N ARG A 372 20.72 -26.99 -8.57
CA ARG A 372 20.60 -26.73 -10.01
C ARG A 372 19.47 -25.72 -10.22
N VAL A 373 19.82 -24.51 -10.65
CA VAL A 373 18.91 -23.37 -10.73
C VAL A 373 18.80 -22.89 -12.17
N LEU A 374 17.58 -22.68 -12.64
CA LEU A 374 17.29 -22.02 -13.90
C LEU A 374 16.96 -20.54 -13.64
N ARG A 375 17.72 -19.64 -14.28
CA ARG A 375 17.43 -18.19 -14.32
C ARG A 375 17.62 -17.71 -15.75
N ASP A 376 16.72 -16.87 -16.24
CA ASP A 376 16.83 -16.23 -17.56
C ASP A 376 17.07 -17.25 -18.70
N GLY A 377 16.50 -18.45 -18.58
CA GLY A 377 16.67 -19.55 -19.55
C GLY A 377 18.01 -20.29 -19.48
N ALA A 378 18.90 -19.95 -18.55
CA ALA A 378 20.18 -20.61 -18.35
C ALA A 378 20.22 -21.39 -17.02
N THR A 379 20.66 -22.64 -17.10
CA THR A 379 20.88 -23.48 -15.91
C THR A 379 22.26 -23.21 -15.32
N ARG A 380 22.34 -23.11 -14.00
CA ARG A 380 23.59 -23.00 -13.23
C ARG A 380 23.57 -23.88 -12.00
N THR A 381 24.77 -24.24 -11.54
CA THR A 381 24.97 -24.89 -10.26
C THR A 381 25.35 -23.83 -9.23
N VAL A 382 24.64 -23.79 -8.11
CA VAL A 382 24.87 -22.86 -7.01
C VAL A 382 25.09 -23.65 -5.73
N THR A 383 26.16 -23.35 -5.00
CA THR A 383 26.44 -23.97 -3.71
C THR A 383 26.06 -22.99 -2.60
N VAL A 384 25.14 -23.38 -1.72
CA VAL A 384 24.69 -22.60 -0.57
C VAL A 384 25.29 -23.23 0.70
N GLN A 385 25.87 -22.40 1.57
CA GLN A 385 26.39 -22.79 2.88
C GLN A 385 25.71 -21.97 3.98
N GLY A 386 25.15 -22.62 5.00
CA GLY A 386 24.81 -21.97 6.29
C GLY A 386 23.35 -21.99 6.75
N ASN A 387 23.15 -21.36 7.92
CA ASN A 387 21.99 -21.47 8.83
C ASN A 387 20.76 -20.60 8.47
N ASP A 388 20.88 -19.61 7.57
CA ASP A 388 19.82 -18.60 7.45
C ASP A 388 18.78 -18.96 6.38
N GLN A 389 17.62 -19.42 6.86
CA GLN A 389 16.58 -20.14 6.10
C GLN A 389 15.35 -19.30 5.75
N ARG A 390 15.52 -18.04 5.38
CA ARG A 390 14.37 -17.21 4.99
C ARG A 390 14.30 -17.04 3.48
N TRP A 391 13.69 -18.03 2.87
CA TRP A 391 13.20 -17.93 1.51
C TRP A 391 11.78 -18.46 1.45
N HIS A 392 11.00 -17.94 0.51
CA HIS A 392 9.64 -18.38 0.22
C HIS A 392 9.58 -18.79 -1.25
N GLY A 393 8.84 -19.84 -1.57
CA GLY A 393 8.68 -20.28 -2.94
C GLY A 393 7.54 -21.26 -3.10
N SER A 394 7.21 -21.55 -4.36
CA SER A 394 6.10 -22.43 -4.74
C SER A 394 6.59 -23.48 -5.73
N HIS A 395 6.09 -24.71 -5.59
CA HIS A 395 6.25 -25.72 -6.63
C HIS A 395 5.48 -25.28 -7.89
N VAL A 396 6.10 -25.42 -9.06
CA VAL A 396 5.48 -25.12 -10.36
C VAL A 396 5.69 -26.29 -11.30
N ASN A 397 4.63 -26.66 -12.03
CA ASN A 397 4.68 -27.69 -13.05
C ASN A 397 4.86 -27.04 -14.40
N LYS A 398 5.75 -27.59 -15.24
CA LYS A 398 5.87 -27.17 -16.64
C LYS A 398 4.48 -27.16 -17.30
N ALA A 399 4.14 -26.06 -17.99
CA ALA A 399 2.93 -26.01 -18.80
C ALA A 399 3.04 -27.03 -19.96
N GLU A 400 2.01 -27.87 -20.13
CA GLU A 400 1.95 -28.90 -21.19
C GLU A 400 1.68 -28.33 -22.58
#